data_AF-A0A4R5PPU7-F1
#
_entry.id   AF-A0A4R5PPU7-F1
#
_cell.length_a   1.000
_cell.length_b   1.000
_cell.length_c   1.000
_cell.angle_alpha   90.00
_cell.angle_beta   90.00
_cell.angle_gamma   90.00
#
_symmetry.space_group_name_H-M   'P 1'
#
loop_
_entity.id
_entity.type
_entity.pdbx_description
1 polymer ?
#
loop_
_entity_poly.entity_id
_entity_poly.type
_entity_poly.pdbx_seq_one_letter_code
_entity_poly.pdbx_strand_id
1 'polypeptide(L)'
;MPIQTDFKFEQKHSRSARLPRTARQAAPGESQDFLGLLRDLCGEAPAGNAQRTWKGKGFNMIWRPNNPVVTPDFGDQRHFLQLNMTDETLAFTDISGPTGIANRALLQEDIFLGGVAYLQTINDSFDNSGQHFEPGVFNNVPATSDPEVPASIVRMGSIPHGTTINMQGRSFTTEQPRIDPTSIVPFPIGGVDDGATGLINFPEQDLSVEMNSRTDLARVAELDQAHLNDPNQFLRDALQGQTITETIVLTFSTDSTLPDAVPDIGGGASNIAFLVGRSEPNSDMPRATSIFWIEKGTDRDGKPLLQLQYTQRVLLDFGGLSWPHVTVATLRMVETPSDY
;
A
#
# COMPACT_ATOMS: atom_id res chain seq x y z
N MET A 1 11.05 -25.83 0.92
CA MET A 1 11.92 -25.23 -0.11
C MET A 1 12.05 -23.77 0.26
N PRO A 2 13.26 -23.21 0.41
CA PRO A 2 13.40 -21.76 0.57
C PRO A 2 12.76 -21.08 -0.63
N ILE A 3 12.07 -19.96 -0.40
CA ILE A 3 11.53 -19.12 -1.48
C ILE A 3 12.74 -18.64 -2.30
N GLN A 4 12.77 -18.95 -3.60
CA GLN A 4 13.79 -18.36 -4.50
C GLN A 4 13.55 -16.86 -4.57
N THR A 5 14.51 -16.07 -4.09
CA THR A 5 14.46 -14.59 -4.10
C THR A 5 15.29 -13.97 -5.22
N ASP A 6 15.89 -14.79 -6.10
CA ASP A 6 16.72 -14.39 -7.24
C ASP A 6 15.95 -14.35 -8.57
N PHE A 7 14.62 -14.40 -8.52
CA PHE A 7 13.78 -14.39 -9.70
C PHE A 7 13.91 -13.09 -10.50
N LYS A 8 14.13 -13.23 -11.81
CA LYS A 8 14.14 -12.13 -12.77
C LYS A 8 13.42 -12.51 -14.04
N PHE A 9 12.68 -11.57 -14.62
CA PHE A 9 12.14 -11.76 -15.95
C PHE A 9 13.27 -11.76 -16.99
N GLU A 10 13.42 -12.86 -17.72
CA GLU A 10 14.39 -13.00 -18.80
C GLU A 10 13.68 -13.47 -20.09
N GLN A 11 12.98 -12.55 -20.75
CA GLN A 11 12.30 -12.88 -22.01
C GLN A 11 13.27 -12.74 -23.20
N LYS A 12 14.08 -13.76 -23.44
CA LYS A 12 14.89 -13.88 -24.68
C LYS A 12 14.05 -14.54 -25.78
N HIS A 13 13.64 -13.79 -26.81
CA HIS A 13 13.09 -14.40 -28.02
C HIS A 13 14.21 -14.96 -28.91
N SER A 14 14.37 -16.28 -28.92
CA SER A 14 15.35 -17.00 -29.74
C SER A 14 15.10 -16.98 -31.26
N ARG A 15 14.07 -16.27 -31.75
CA ARG A 15 13.69 -16.28 -33.18
C ARG A 15 13.44 -14.92 -33.83
N SER A 16 13.72 -13.81 -33.16
CA SER A 16 13.67 -12.50 -33.83
C SER A 16 15.07 -12.05 -34.20
N ALA A 17 15.39 -12.04 -35.51
CA ALA A 17 16.65 -11.50 -36.05
C ALA A 17 16.77 -9.96 -35.88
N ARG A 18 15.73 -9.33 -35.32
CA ARG A 18 15.73 -7.93 -34.89
C ARG A 18 15.34 -7.92 -33.42
N LEU A 19 16.15 -7.31 -32.57
CA LEU A 19 15.67 -6.88 -31.25
C LEU A 19 14.32 -6.16 -31.49
N PRO A 20 13.25 -6.48 -30.75
CA PRO A 20 12.03 -5.69 -30.81
C PRO A 20 12.44 -4.22 -30.72
N ARG A 21 11.89 -3.35 -31.57
CA ARG A 21 12.11 -1.91 -31.45
C ARG A 21 11.47 -1.51 -30.13
N THR A 22 12.21 -1.66 -29.04
CA THR A 22 11.81 -1.25 -27.72
C THR A 22 12.02 0.25 -27.65
N ALA A 23 11.06 0.96 -27.06
CA ALA A 23 11.27 2.33 -26.64
C ALA A 23 12.55 2.37 -25.78
N ARG A 24 13.61 2.97 -26.35
CA ARG A 24 15.03 2.91 -25.97
C ARG A 24 15.70 1.56 -26.25
N GLN A 25 16.47 1.51 -27.34
CA GLN A 25 17.73 0.76 -27.30
C GLN A 25 18.63 1.49 -26.30
N ALA A 26 18.87 0.91 -25.12
CA ALA A 26 20.00 1.34 -24.30
C ALA A 26 21.26 1.24 -25.16
N ALA A 27 22.11 2.28 -25.12
CA ALA A 27 23.41 2.21 -25.76
C ALA A 27 24.16 0.99 -25.19
N PRO A 28 24.97 0.27 -26.00
CA PRO A 28 25.76 -0.84 -25.50
C PRO A 28 26.64 -0.38 -24.33
N GLY A 29 26.32 -0.82 -23.10
CA GLY A 29 27.05 -0.46 -21.89
C GLY A 29 26.25 0.26 -20.79
N GLU A 30 25.05 0.76 -21.06
CA GLU A 30 24.15 1.30 -20.03
C GLU A 30 23.14 0.23 -19.59
N SER A 31 23.04 -0.06 -18.28
CA SER A 31 21.91 -0.81 -17.75
C SER A 31 20.67 0.09 -17.79
N GLN A 32 19.67 -0.26 -18.59
CA GLN A 32 18.40 0.45 -18.61
C GLN A 32 17.70 0.26 -17.25
N ASP A 33 17.49 1.34 -16.50
CA ASP A 33 16.66 1.28 -15.30
C ASP A 33 15.19 1.31 -15.68
N PHE A 34 14.51 0.17 -15.54
CA PHE A 34 13.09 0.05 -15.78
C PHE A 34 12.23 0.56 -14.61
N LEU A 35 12.78 0.70 -13.40
CA LEU A 35 12.00 1.01 -12.20
C LEU A 35 11.64 2.49 -12.06
N GLY A 36 12.43 3.39 -12.63
CA GLY A 36 12.24 4.83 -12.41
C GLY A 36 12.22 5.16 -10.91
N LEU A 37 11.23 5.93 -10.46
CA LEU A 37 11.11 6.29 -9.04
C LEU A 37 10.80 5.11 -8.10
N LEU A 38 10.34 3.96 -8.61
CA LEU A 38 10.19 2.75 -7.78
C LEU A 38 11.53 2.16 -7.35
N ARG A 39 12.66 2.56 -7.98
CA ARG A 39 14.01 2.12 -7.63
C ARG A 39 14.30 2.31 -6.14
N ASP A 40 13.80 3.37 -5.54
CA ASP A 40 14.07 3.68 -4.14
C ASP A 40 13.34 2.77 -3.14
N LEU A 41 12.40 1.93 -3.58
CA LEU A 41 11.82 0.89 -2.74
C LEU A 41 12.83 -0.24 -2.47
N CYS A 42 13.63 -0.63 -3.45
CA CYS A 42 14.58 -1.76 -3.38
C CYS A 42 16.06 -1.35 -3.41
N GLY A 43 16.38 -0.10 -3.77
CA GLY A 43 17.75 0.36 -3.95
C GLY A 43 18.46 -0.26 -5.16
N GLU A 44 19.79 -0.24 -5.12
CA GLU A 44 20.69 -0.74 -6.18
C GLU A 44 21.50 -1.98 -5.75
N ALA A 45 21.51 -2.30 -4.46
CA ALA A 45 22.35 -3.34 -3.88
C ALA A 45 21.54 -4.59 -3.47
N PRO A 46 22.12 -5.79 -3.59
CA PRO A 46 23.35 -6.09 -4.32
C PRO A 46 23.18 -5.87 -5.83
N ALA A 47 24.27 -5.50 -6.50
CA ALA A 47 24.27 -5.27 -7.94
C ALA A 47 23.76 -6.52 -8.68
N GLY A 48 22.82 -6.32 -9.60
CA GLY A 48 22.21 -7.43 -10.34
C GLY A 48 21.17 -8.23 -9.57
N ASN A 49 20.84 -7.88 -8.32
CA ASN A 49 19.71 -8.43 -7.56
C ASN A 49 19.29 -7.46 -6.44
N ALA A 50 18.91 -6.23 -6.80
CA ALA A 50 18.64 -5.19 -5.82
C ALA A 50 17.47 -5.56 -4.89
N GLN A 51 17.71 -5.48 -3.59
CA GLN A 51 16.77 -5.87 -2.55
C GLN A 51 16.86 -4.92 -1.35
N ARG A 52 15.72 -4.65 -0.72
CA ARG A 52 15.67 -3.85 0.50
C ARG A 52 14.55 -4.31 1.40
N THR A 53 14.84 -4.36 2.70
CA THR A 53 13.83 -4.58 3.74
C THR A 53 13.66 -3.32 4.57
N TRP A 54 12.41 -2.92 4.76
CA TRP A 54 11.99 -1.84 5.62
C TRP A 54 11.29 -2.42 6.84
N LYS A 55 11.63 -1.92 8.03
CA LYS A 55 10.94 -2.28 9.27
C LYS A 55 10.64 -1.05 10.09
N GLY A 56 9.57 -1.13 10.86
CA GLY A 56 9.20 -0.05 11.75
C GLY A 56 7.84 -0.30 12.39
N LYS A 57 7.28 0.77 12.91
CA LYS A 57 6.04 0.75 13.67
C LYS A 57 4.94 1.47 12.93
N GLY A 58 3.72 1.06 13.21
CA GLY A 58 2.53 1.63 12.62
C GLY A 58 1.32 1.54 13.54
N PHE A 59 0.20 1.85 12.94
CA PHE A 59 -1.11 1.77 13.56
C PHE A 59 -2.12 1.29 12.52
N ASN A 60 -3.02 0.42 12.97
CA ASN A 60 -4.09 -0.12 12.16
C ASN A 60 -5.42 0.05 12.86
N MET A 61 -6.39 0.63 12.14
CA MET A 61 -7.76 0.82 12.57
C MET A 61 -8.68 0.13 11.56
N ILE A 62 -9.51 -0.79 12.06
CA ILE A 62 -10.36 -1.67 11.27
C ILE A 62 -11.77 -1.69 11.87
N TRP A 63 -12.77 -1.41 11.04
CA TRP A 63 -14.17 -1.66 11.36
C TRP A 63 -14.59 -3.03 10.84
N ARG A 64 -14.64 -4.02 11.73
CA ARG A 64 -15.02 -5.38 11.33
C ARG A 64 -16.52 -5.59 11.46
N PRO A 65 -17.14 -6.41 10.59
CA PRO A 65 -18.44 -6.97 10.87
C PRO A 65 -18.40 -7.79 12.16
N ASN A 66 -19.43 -7.67 12.98
CA ASN A 66 -19.61 -8.47 14.19
C ASN A 66 -20.96 -9.20 14.13
N ASN A 67 -20.96 -10.48 14.49
CA ASN A 67 -22.19 -11.25 14.67
C ASN A 67 -22.33 -11.58 16.17
N PRO A 68 -23.10 -10.82 16.95
CA PRO A 68 -23.21 -10.99 18.39
C PRO A 68 -23.63 -12.38 18.85
N VAL A 69 -24.29 -13.17 17.99
CA VAL A 69 -24.65 -14.56 18.28
C VAL A 69 -23.43 -15.48 18.26
N VAL A 70 -22.44 -15.19 17.42
CA VAL A 70 -21.22 -15.98 17.25
C VAL A 70 -20.09 -15.46 18.14
N THR A 71 -20.05 -14.14 18.35
CA THR A 71 -18.99 -13.44 19.09
C THR A 71 -19.57 -12.57 20.21
N PRO A 72 -20.21 -13.17 21.23
CA PRO A 72 -20.86 -12.42 22.31
C PRO A 72 -19.90 -11.56 23.12
N ASP A 73 -18.62 -11.91 23.16
CA ASP A 73 -17.58 -11.17 23.88
C ASP A 73 -17.18 -9.86 23.18
N PHE A 74 -17.58 -9.65 21.92
CA PHE A 74 -17.32 -8.44 21.11
C PHE A 74 -18.51 -7.47 21.09
N GLY A 75 -19.38 -7.55 22.09
CA GLY A 75 -20.54 -6.69 22.22
C GLY A 75 -21.73 -7.07 21.34
N ASP A 76 -22.82 -6.32 21.52
CA ASP A 76 -24.11 -6.54 20.85
C ASP A 76 -24.26 -5.79 19.52
N GLN A 77 -23.24 -5.01 19.14
CA GLN A 77 -23.20 -4.26 17.90
C GLN A 77 -22.90 -5.17 16.71
N ARG A 78 -23.38 -4.78 15.52
CA ARG A 78 -23.12 -5.49 14.26
C ARG A 78 -21.76 -5.15 13.64
N HIS A 79 -20.96 -4.37 14.34
CA HIS A 79 -19.62 -3.94 13.99
C HIS A 79 -18.72 -4.01 15.23
N PHE A 80 -17.41 -4.02 15.00
CA PHE A 80 -16.40 -3.95 16.05
C PHE A 80 -15.26 -3.06 15.58
N LEU A 81 -14.86 -2.09 16.40
CA LEU A 81 -13.70 -1.24 16.11
C LEU A 81 -12.42 -1.91 16.63
N GLN A 82 -11.69 -2.55 15.73
CA GLN A 82 -10.38 -3.12 16.03
C GLN A 82 -9.29 -2.06 15.84
N LEU A 83 -8.52 -1.87 16.90
CA LEU A 83 -7.36 -0.98 16.98
C LEU A 83 -6.11 -1.81 17.29
N ASN A 84 -5.02 -1.60 16.57
CA ASN A 84 -3.74 -2.27 16.85
C ASN A 84 -2.59 -1.28 16.63
N MET A 85 -1.67 -1.22 17.58
CA MET A 85 -0.30 -0.78 17.29
C MET A 85 0.41 -1.90 16.55
N THR A 86 1.19 -1.59 15.51
CA THR A 86 1.76 -2.60 14.62
C THR A 86 3.28 -2.57 14.56
N ASP A 87 3.88 -3.75 14.42
CA ASP A 87 5.26 -3.92 13.95
C ASP A 87 5.22 -4.49 12.53
N GLU A 88 5.85 -3.79 11.59
CA GLU A 88 5.71 -4.06 10.17
C GLU A 88 7.04 -4.36 9.50
N THR A 89 6.97 -5.21 8.47
CA THR A 89 8.07 -5.47 7.55
C THR A 89 7.56 -5.38 6.11
N LEU A 90 8.26 -4.60 5.29
CA LEU A 90 8.10 -4.54 3.84
C LEU A 90 9.42 -4.94 3.18
N ALA A 91 9.44 -6.07 2.50
CA ALA A 91 10.60 -6.53 1.73
C ALA A 91 10.34 -6.29 0.25
N PHE A 92 11.30 -5.71 -0.46
CA PHE A 92 11.23 -5.39 -1.89
C PHE A 92 12.40 -6.01 -2.66
N THR A 93 12.11 -6.57 -3.82
CA THR A 93 13.11 -7.17 -4.74
C THR A 93 12.88 -6.70 -6.16
N ASP A 94 13.92 -6.20 -6.82
CA ASP A 94 13.88 -5.88 -8.25
C ASP A 94 13.79 -7.16 -9.09
N ILE A 95 12.64 -7.34 -9.74
CA ILE A 95 12.35 -8.50 -10.59
C ILE A 95 12.38 -8.15 -12.08
N SER A 96 12.65 -6.89 -12.45
CA SER A 96 12.56 -6.39 -13.84
C SER A 96 13.37 -7.22 -14.82
N GLY A 97 14.54 -7.70 -14.37
CA GLY A 97 15.51 -8.39 -15.22
C GLY A 97 16.15 -7.47 -16.28
N PRO A 98 17.03 -8.02 -17.14
CA PRO A 98 17.79 -7.23 -18.10
C PRO A 98 16.94 -6.67 -19.26
N THR A 99 15.74 -7.22 -19.48
CA THR A 99 14.86 -6.85 -20.60
C THR A 99 13.61 -6.10 -20.17
N GLY A 100 13.38 -5.93 -18.87
CA GLY A 100 12.08 -5.54 -18.33
C GLY A 100 11.04 -6.66 -18.44
N ILE A 101 9.89 -6.43 -17.83
CA ILE A 101 8.73 -7.32 -17.86
C ILE A 101 7.93 -7.00 -19.13
N ALA A 102 8.00 -7.88 -20.13
CA ALA A 102 7.33 -7.62 -21.40
C ALA A 102 5.81 -7.76 -21.30
N ASN A 103 5.08 -6.82 -21.89
CA ASN A 103 3.64 -6.90 -22.13
C ASN A 103 3.37 -6.74 -23.63
N ARG A 104 2.61 -7.67 -24.20
CA ARG A 104 2.42 -7.79 -25.65
C ARG A 104 1.21 -7.02 -26.11
N ALA A 105 1.39 -6.23 -27.16
CA ALA A 105 0.36 -5.37 -27.66
C ALA A 105 -0.19 -5.83 -29.01
N LEU A 106 -1.50 -5.65 -29.20
CA LEU A 106 -2.17 -5.81 -30.49
C LEU A 106 -2.30 -4.47 -31.24
N LEU A 107 -2.56 -3.39 -30.51
CA LEU A 107 -2.93 -2.07 -31.06
C LEU A 107 -1.80 -1.01 -30.96
N GLN A 108 -0.66 -1.38 -30.37
CA GLN A 108 0.53 -0.54 -30.26
C GLN A 108 1.79 -1.42 -30.28
N GLU A 109 2.98 -0.82 -30.14
CA GLU A 109 4.22 -1.60 -29.93
C GLU A 109 4.21 -2.28 -28.54
N ASP A 110 4.96 -3.38 -28.41
CA ASP A 110 5.16 -4.03 -27.11
C ASP A 110 5.75 -3.04 -26.09
N ILE A 111 5.24 -3.08 -24.86
CA ILE A 111 5.78 -2.30 -23.75
C ILE A 111 6.54 -3.18 -22.78
N PHE A 112 7.46 -2.59 -22.03
CA PHE A 112 8.31 -3.28 -21.08
C PHE A 112 8.26 -2.53 -19.75
N LEU A 113 7.79 -3.22 -18.72
CA LEU A 113 7.55 -2.67 -17.41
C LEU A 113 8.77 -2.90 -16.51
N GLY A 114 9.03 -1.99 -15.59
CA GLY A 114 9.85 -2.28 -14.41
C GLY A 114 8.99 -2.93 -13.34
N GLY A 115 9.54 -3.87 -12.58
CA GLY A 115 8.81 -4.54 -11.51
C GLY A 115 9.62 -4.71 -10.24
N VAL A 116 8.98 -4.41 -9.11
CA VAL A 116 9.49 -4.68 -7.76
C VAL A 116 8.51 -5.62 -7.08
N ALA A 117 8.91 -6.87 -6.84
CA ALA A 117 8.15 -7.76 -5.98
C ALA A 117 8.18 -7.22 -4.55
N TYR A 118 7.06 -7.32 -3.83
CA TYR A 118 7.03 -7.00 -2.41
C TYR A 118 6.36 -8.09 -1.59
N LEU A 119 6.76 -8.13 -0.32
CA LEU A 119 6.06 -8.86 0.72
C LEU A 119 5.86 -7.94 1.92
N GLN A 120 4.60 -7.74 2.31
CA GLN A 120 4.22 -7.06 3.54
C GLN A 120 3.81 -8.08 4.60
N THR A 121 4.32 -7.91 5.81
CA THR A 121 3.86 -8.63 7.00
C THR A 121 3.66 -7.65 8.16
N ILE A 122 2.53 -7.77 8.84
CA ILE A 122 2.15 -6.90 9.97
C ILE A 122 1.83 -7.79 11.16
N ASN A 123 2.42 -7.49 12.31
CA ASN A 123 2.11 -8.11 13.59
C ASN A 123 1.53 -7.07 14.56
N ASP A 124 0.68 -7.51 15.48
CA ASP A 124 0.23 -6.70 16.62
C ASP A 124 1.41 -6.50 17.59
N SER A 125 1.74 -5.25 17.91
CA SER A 125 2.85 -4.93 18.82
C SER A 125 2.63 -5.40 20.26
N PHE A 126 1.39 -5.65 20.68
CA PHE A 126 1.06 -6.07 22.04
C PHE A 126 1.40 -7.54 22.29
N ASP A 127 1.03 -8.44 21.37
CA ASP A 127 1.16 -9.89 21.55
C ASP A 127 1.91 -10.61 20.41
N ASN A 128 2.41 -9.87 19.42
CA ASN A 128 3.12 -10.37 18.24
C ASN A 128 2.29 -11.35 17.38
N SER A 129 0.96 -11.33 17.50
CA SER A 129 0.07 -12.09 16.62
C SER A 129 0.07 -11.50 15.20
N GLY A 130 0.07 -12.36 14.19
CA GLY A 130 0.02 -11.93 12.79
C GLY A 130 -1.32 -11.29 12.45
N GLN A 131 -1.29 -10.08 11.91
CA GLN A 131 -2.47 -9.29 11.55
C GLN A 131 -2.67 -9.21 10.03
N HIS A 132 -1.59 -9.16 9.25
CA HIS A 132 -1.67 -9.03 7.79
C HIS A 132 -0.50 -9.72 7.11
N PHE A 133 -0.77 -10.24 5.90
CA PHE A 133 0.22 -10.80 5.00
C PHE A 133 -0.19 -10.45 3.57
N GLU A 134 0.71 -9.88 2.78
CA GLU A 134 0.39 -9.47 1.42
C GLU A 134 1.61 -9.55 0.50
N PRO A 135 1.68 -10.56 -0.38
CA PRO A 135 2.61 -10.57 -1.48
C PRO A 135 2.03 -9.80 -2.68
N GLY A 136 2.91 -9.19 -3.45
CA GLY A 136 2.50 -8.44 -4.63
C GLY A 136 3.65 -7.93 -5.47
N VAL A 137 3.30 -7.04 -6.41
CA VAL A 137 4.26 -6.39 -7.32
C VAL A 137 3.89 -4.92 -7.50
N PHE A 138 4.89 -4.05 -7.40
CA PHE A 138 4.83 -2.68 -7.92
C PHE A 138 5.42 -2.64 -9.32
N ASN A 139 4.72 -2.06 -10.29
CA ASN A 139 5.20 -1.90 -11.64
C ASN A 139 5.35 -0.43 -12.03
N ASN A 140 6.43 -0.11 -12.73
CA ASN A 140 6.57 1.13 -13.48
C ASN A 140 6.13 0.86 -14.93
N VAL A 141 5.10 1.59 -15.38
CA VAL A 141 4.46 1.38 -16.68
C VAL A 141 4.80 2.57 -17.58
N PRO A 142 5.45 2.35 -18.73
CA PRO A 142 5.71 3.44 -19.67
C PRO A 142 4.39 3.98 -20.26
N ALA A 143 4.44 5.19 -20.83
CA ALA A 143 3.31 5.74 -21.57
C ALA A 143 2.93 4.81 -22.73
N THR A 144 1.63 4.75 -23.03
CA THR A 144 1.08 3.92 -24.11
C THR A 144 0.43 4.80 -25.17
N SER A 145 0.29 4.28 -26.39
CA SER A 145 -0.44 4.96 -27.48
C SER A 145 -1.83 4.40 -27.74
N ASP A 146 -2.15 3.20 -27.25
CA ASP A 146 -3.50 2.61 -27.33
C ASP A 146 -3.79 1.73 -26.09
N PRO A 147 -4.53 2.23 -25.09
CA PRO A 147 -5.04 3.62 -24.99
C PRO A 147 -3.89 4.63 -24.88
N GLU A 148 -4.11 5.87 -25.33
CA GLU A 148 -3.14 6.96 -25.17
C GLU A 148 -3.17 7.48 -23.72
N VAL A 149 -2.30 6.94 -22.87
CA VAL A 149 -2.20 7.35 -21.46
C VAL A 149 -0.74 7.62 -21.07
N PRO A 150 -0.50 8.58 -20.14
CA PRO A 150 0.85 8.87 -19.67
C PRO A 150 1.45 7.69 -18.89
N ALA A 151 2.77 7.76 -18.66
CA ALA A 151 3.44 6.81 -17.78
C ALA A 151 2.80 6.81 -16.38
N SER A 152 2.72 5.62 -15.78
CA SER A 152 2.04 5.39 -14.51
C SER A 152 2.76 4.35 -13.67
N ILE A 153 2.31 4.18 -12.44
CA ILE A 153 2.73 3.08 -11.58
C ILE A 153 1.53 2.23 -11.20
N VAL A 154 1.76 0.95 -10.93
CA VAL A 154 0.74 -0.02 -10.53
C VAL A 154 1.20 -0.75 -9.27
N ARG A 155 0.27 -1.03 -8.35
CA ARG A 155 0.47 -1.93 -7.20
C ARG A 155 -0.58 -3.04 -7.28
N MET A 156 -0.11 -4.28 -7.39
CA MET A 156 -0.95 -5.47 -7.34
C MET A 156 -0.66 -6.25 -6.07
N GLY A 157 -1.68 -6.70 -5.36
CA GLY A 157 -1.55 -7.41 -4.08
C GLY A 157 -2.58 -8.53 -3.92
N SER A 158 -2.21 -9.58 -3.18
CA SER A 158 -3.12 -10.66 -2.76
C SER A 158 -3.21 -10.75 -1.25
N ILE A 159 -4.43 -10.66 -0.71
CA ILE A 159 -4.70 -10.58 0.72
C ILE A 159 -5.40 -11.87 1.16
N PRO A 160 -4.87 -12.61 2.18
CA PRO A 160 -5.36 -13.94 2.57
C PRO A 160 -6.78 -13.94 3.13
N HIS A 161 -7.33 -12.77 3.45
CA HIS A 161 -8.73 -12.59 3.84
C HIS A 161 -9.70 -12.70 2.66
N GLY A 162 -9.21 -12.92 1.43
CA GLY A 162 -10.02 -13.24 0.27
C GLY A 162 -10.19 -12.11 -0.73
N THR A 163 -9.22 -11.19 -0.81
CA THR A 163 -9.26 -10.04 -1.72
C THR A 163 -7.97 -9.93 -2.51
N THR A 164 -8.06 -9.59 -3.78
CA THR A 164 -6.92 -9.13 -4.58
C THR A 164 -7.16 -7.71 -5.06
N ILE A 165 -6.09 -6.93 -5.18
CA ILE A 165 -6.15 -5.53 -5.63
C ILE A 165 -5.25 -5.33 -6.85
N ASN A 166 -5.69 -4.46 -7.74
CA ASN A 166 -4.90 -3.85 -8.80
C ASN A 166 -5.13 -2.34 -8.74
N MET A 167 -4.16 -1.63 -8.17
CA MET A 167 -4.20 -0.20 -7.97
C MET A 167 -3.30 0.49 -8.99
N GLN A 168 -3.76 1.56 -9.62
CA GLN A 168 -2.96 2.37 -10.53
C GLN A 168 -2.80 3.78 -9.98
N GLY A 169 -1.71 4.45 -10.34
CA GLY A 169 -1.50 5.84 -9.99
C GLY A 169 -0.19 6.41 -10.51
N ARG A 170 0.44 7.31 -9.75
CA ARG A 170 1.51 8.18 -10.24
C ARG A 170 2.68 8.24 -9.27
N SER A 171 3.87 8.48 -9.82
CA SER A 171 5.08 8.78 -9.05
C SER A 171 5.61 10.17 -9.40
N PHE A 172 6.11 10.90 -8.40
CA PHE A 172 6.76 12.21 -8.57
C PHE A 172 7.64 12.55 -7.36
N THR A 173 8.42 13.62 -7.46
CA THR A 173 9.26 14.13 -6.37
C THR A 173 8.77 15.48 -5.85
N THR A 174 9.00 15.73 -4.56
CA THR A 174 8.74 17.00 -3.85
C THR A 174 9.80 17.19 -2.77
N GLU A 175 10.00 18.41 -2.28
CA GLU A 175 10.94 18.67 -1.17
C GLU A 175 10.44 18.10 0.16
N GLN A 176 9.12 18.22 0.43
CA GLN A 176 8.50 17.77 1.67
C GLN A 176 7.25 16.91 1.40
N PRO A 177 6.97 15.91 2.25
CA PRO A 177 5.75 15.12 2.16
C PRO A 177 4.53 15.99 2.47
N ARG A 178 3.45 15.81 1.69
CA ARG A 178 2.12 16.30 2.05
C ARG A 178 1.30 15.14 2.60
N ILE A 179 0.97 15.20 3.88
CA ILE A 179 0.22 14.15 4.60
C ILE A 179 -1.09 14.75 5.11
N ASP A 180 -2.12 14.70 4.27
CA ASP A 180 -3.46 15.18 4.62
C ASP A 180 -4.12 14.28 5.67
N PRO A 181 -5.06 14.80 6.48
CA PRO A 181 -5.86 13.98 7.39
C PRO A 181 -6.61 12.84 6.72
N THR A 182 -6.79 11.73 7.42
CA THR A 182 -7.61 10.60 6.96
C THR A 182 -8.71 10.27 7.96
N SER A 183 -9.96 10.30 7.50
CA SER A 183 -11.12 10.00 8.33
C SER A 183 -11.33 8.49 8.50
N ILE A 184 -11.68 8.12 9.73
CA ILE A 184 -12.08 6.76 10.12
C ILE A 184 -13.61 6.56 10.13
N VAL A 185 -14.37 7.62 9.86
CA VAL A 185 -15.80 7.67 10.16
C VAL A 185 -16.60 7.04 9.01
N PRO A 186 -17.48 6.06 9.30
CA PRO A 186 -18.33 5.42 8.29
C PRO A 186 -19.30 6.38 7.61
N PHE A 187 -19.77 6.00 6.43
CA PHE A 187 -20.78 6.73 5.66
C PHE A 187 -21.65 5.74 4.85
N PRO A 188 -22.86 6.11 4.39
CA PRO A 188 -23.71 5.22 3.60
C PRO A 188 -23.03 4.73 2.32
N ILE A 189 -23.26 3.46 1.95
CA ILE A 189 -22.80 2.91 0.67
C ILE A 189 -23.32 3.77 -0.49
N GLY A 190 -22.44 4.11 -1.43
CA GLY A 190 -22.73 5.03 -2.53
C GLY A 190 -22.71 6.52 -2.15
N GLY A 191 -22.37 6.84 -0.90
CA GLY A 191 -22.13 8.20 -0.43
C GLY A 191 -20.83 8.80 -0.96
N VAL A 192 -20.63 10.09 -0.66
CA VAL A 192 -19.42 10.83 -1.04
C VAL A 192 -18.31 10.52 -0.05
N ASP A 193 -17.17 10.08 -0.57
CA ASP A 193 -15.99 9.74 0.21
C ASP A 193 -15.03 10.94 0.33
N ASP A 194 -15.45 11.97 1.08
CA ASP A 194 -14.70 13.22 1.26
C ASP A 194 -14.29 13.47 2.73
N GLY A 195 -14.60 12.53 3.63
CA GLY A 195 -14.33 12.66 5.06
C GLY A 195 -15.15 13.76 5.75
N ALA A 196 -16.25 14.23 5.16
CA ALA A 196 -17.08 15.31 5.70
C ALA A 196 -18.59 15.11 5.49
N THR A 197 -19.00 14.54 4.36
CA THR A 197 -20.40 14.44 3.94
C THR A 197 -21.03 13.14 4.39
N GLY A 198 -22.18 13.22 5.07
CA GLY A 198 -22.99 12.04 5.39
C GLY A 198 -22.33 11.05 6.37
N LEU A 199 -21.36 11.52 7.17
CA LEU A 199 -20.66 10.70 8.16
C LEU A 199 -21.60 10.21 9.28
N ILE A 200 -21.36 9.00 9.75
CA ILE A 200 -22.09 8.35 10.84
C ILE A 200 -21.11 8.03 11.96
N ASN A 201 -21.25 8.71 13.10
CA ASN A 201 -20.39 8.50 14.26
C ASN A 201 -20.95 7.41 15.16
N PHE A 202 -20.04 6.57 15.65
CA PHE A 202 -20.32 5.50 16.60
C PHE A 202 -19.57 5.74 17.93
N PRO A 203 -20.12 5.33 19.09
CA PRO A 203 -19.47 5.53 20.39
C PRO A 203 -18.08 4.87 20.50
N GLU A 204 -17.80 3.82 19.71
CA GLU A 204 -16.50 3.16 19.59
C GLU A 204 -15.39 4.14 19.21
N GLN A 205 -15.72 5.23 18.53
CA GLN A 205 -14.72 6.23 18.16
C GLN A 205 -14.30 7.12 19.34
N ASP A 206 -15.01 7.11 20.47
CA ASP A 206 -14.67 7.92 21.65
C ASP A 206 -13.91 7.08 22.68
N LEU A 207 -12.61 7.31 22.80
CA LEU A 207 -11.72 6.56 23.70
C LEU A 207 -12.08 6.76 25.18
N SER A 208 -12.86 7.79 25.54
CA SER A 208 -13.33 8.00 26.92
C SER A 208 -14.53 7.13 27.31
N VAL A 209 -15.19 6.50 26.33
CA VAL A 209 -16.35 5.63 26.55
C VAL A 209 -15.89 4.19 26.65
N GLU A 210 -16.17 3.53 27.78
CA GLU A 210 -15.89 2.10 27.95
C GLU A 210 -16.92 1.25 27.20
N MET A 211 -16.46 0.26 26.44
CA MET A 211 -17.31 -0.67 25.71
C MET A 211 -16.57 -1.94 25.29
N ASN A 212 -17.34 -2.97 24.95
CA ASN A 212 -16.84 -4.28 24.52
C ASN A 212 -16.85 -4.48 22.99
N SER A 213 -17.41 -3.55 22.22
CA SER A 213 -17.39 -3.54 20.75
C SER A 213 -16.16 -2.82 20.16
N ARG A 214 -15.11 -2.65 20.96
CA ARG A 214 -13.81 -2.08 20.56
C ARG A 214 -12.66 -2.88 21.18
N THR A 215 -11.48 -2.83 20.57
CA THR A 215 -10.24 -3.31 21.21
C THR A 215 -10.09 -2.72 22.61
N ASP A 216 -9.72 -3.57 23.57
CA ASP A 216 -9.32 -3.16 24.92
C ASP A 216 -8.18 -2.13 24.85
N LEU A 217 -8.40 -0.95 25.41
CA LEU A 217 -7.45 0.16 25.35
C LEU A 217 -6.12 -0.15 26.06
N ALA A 218 -6.07 -1.15 26.96
CA ALA A 218 -4.81 -1.63 27.51
C ALA A 218 -3.86 -2.19 26.44
N ARG A 219 -4.37 -2.63 25.28
CA ARG A 219 -3.57 -3.12 24.14
C ARG A 219 -3.02 -1.99 23.26
N VAL A 220 -3.57 -0.79 23.40
CA VAL A 220 -3.22 0.40 22.59
C VAL A 220 -3.01 1.61 23.49
N ALA A 221 -2.30 1.42 24.60
CA ALA A 221 -2.14 2.45 25.65
C ALA A 221 -1.51 3.77 25.16
N GLU A 222 -0.80 3.76 24.03
CA GLU A 222 -0.20 4.94 23.39
C GLU A 222 -1.17 5.68 22.45
N LEU A 223 -2.36 5.15 22.19
CA LEU A 223 -3.36 5.79 21.33
C LEU A 223 -4.11 6.88 22.08
N ASP A 224 -4.15 8.08 21.50
CA ASP A 224 -5.04 9.15 21.94
C ASP A 224 -6.16 9.45 20.92
N GLN A 225 -7.09 10.31 21.31
CA GLN A 225 -8.26 10.64 20.51
C GLN A 225 -7.90 11.36 19.20
N ALA A 226 -6.84 12.17 19.19
CA ALA A 226 -6.41 12.90 18.00
C ALA A 226 -5.87 11.92 16.95
N HIS A 227 -5.08 10.95 17.38
CA HIS A 227 -4.57 9.86 16.55
C HIS A 227 -5.66 8.91 16.05
N LEU A 228 -6.70 8.64 16.85
CA LEU A 228 -7.82 7.84 16.37
C LEU A 228 -8.66 8.59 15.33
N ASN A 229 -8.92 9.88 15.55
CA ASN A 229 -9.68 10.71 14.61
C ASN A 229 -8.95 10.90 13.28
N ASP A 230 -7.62 10.94 13.32
CA ASP A 230 -6.76 11.05 12.16
C ASP A 230 -5.49 10.21 12.32
N PRO A 231 -5.52 8.93 11.88
CA PRO A 231 -4.34 8.07 11.93
C PRO A 231 -3.12 8.62 11.20
N ASN A 232 -3.28 9.50 10.20
CA ASN A 232 -2.15 10.12 9.53
C ASN A 232 -1.36 11.06 10.46
N GLN A 233 -1.87 11.38 11.65
CA GLN A 233 -1.13 12.11 12.68
C GLN A 233 0.14 11.37 13.11
N PHE A 234 0.13 10.03 13.20
CA PHE A 234 1.34 9.25 13.50
C PHE A 234 2.47 9.52 12.50
N LEU A 235 2.13 9.68 11.22
CA LEU A 235 3.11 9.95 10.18
C LEU A 235 3.69 11.37 10.32
N ARG A 236 2.82 12.36 10.57
CA ARG A 236 3.25 13.75 10.78
C ARG A 236 4.10 13.92 12.04
N ASP A 237 3.77 13.21 13.11
CA ASP A 237 4.55 13.23 14.35
C ASP A 237 5.94 12.63 14.15
N ALA A 238 6.05 11.56 13.35
CA ALA A 238 7.34 10.99 13.03
C ALA A 238 8.26 11.96 12.29
N LEU A 239 7.74 12.92 11.51
CA LEU A 239 8.52 13.94 10.82
C LEU A 239 9.09 15.01 11.76
N GLN A 240 8.56 15.15 12.98
CA GLN A 240 9.02 16.18 13.91
C GLN A 240 10.51 15.99 14.25
N GLY A 241 11.27 17.08 14.13
CA GLY A 241 12.71 17.08 14.37
C GLY A 241 13.56 16.48 13.25
N GLN A 242 12.96 16.02 12.16
CA GLN A 242 13.70 15.61 10.95
C GLN A 242 13.81 16.79 9.98
N THR A 243 14.87 16.82 9.18
CA THR A 243 14.99 17.75 8.04
C THR A 243 14.89 16.95 6.76
N ILE A 244 13.72 16.95 6.13
CA ILE A 244 13.50 16.29 4.84
C ILE A 244 13.93 17.23 3.71
N THR A 245 14.73 16.70 2.79
CA THR A 245 15.27 17.44 1.65
C THR A 245 14.73 16.96 0.32
N GLU A 246 14.24 15.72 0.27
CA GLU A 246 13.64 15.11 -0.92
C GLU A 246 12.63 14.04 -0.47
N THR A 247 11.49 14.00 -1.16
CA THR A 247 10.45 12.98 -0.99
C THR A 247 10.04 12.46 -2.35
N ILE A 248 10.11 11.14 -2.54
CA ILE A 248 9.44 10.46 -3.64
C ILE A 248 8.05 10.07 -3.17
N VAL A 249 7.03 10.48 -3.92
CA VAL A 249 5.63 10.20 -3.63
C VAL A 249 5.11 9.19 -4.63
N LEU A 250 4.52 8.11 -4.14
CA LEU A 250 3.85 7.09 -4.94
C LEU A 250 2.37 7.04 -4.53
N THR A 251 1.47 7.44 -5.41
CA THR A 251 0.02 7.40 -5.16
C THR A 251 -0.61 6.24 -5.91
N PHE A 252 -1.56 5.56 -5.28
CA PHE A 252 -2.27 4.41 -5.86
C PHE A 252 -3.74 4.42 -5.47
N SER A 253 -4.60 4.04 -6.41
CA SER A 253 -6.03 3.88 -6.20
C SER A 253 -6.57 2.70 -7.01
N THR A 254 -7.54 1.96 -6.45
CA THR A 254 -8.38 1.05 -7.24
C THR A 254 -9.53 1.78 -7.94
N ASP A 255 -9.75 3.05 -7.63
CA ASP A 255 -10.80 3.89 -8.16
C ASP A 255 -10.25 4.95 -9.12
N SER A 256 -10.70 4.86 -10.37
CA SER A 256 -10.34 5.73 -11.48
C SER A 256 -11.08 7.06 -11.53
N THR A 257 -12.07 7.25 -10.67
CA THR A 257 -12.92 8.44 -10.63
C THR A 257 -12.40 9.52 -9.68
N LEU A 258 -11.33 9.24 -8.93
CA LEU A 258 -10.75 10.21 -8.00
C LEU A 258 -10.02 11.36 -8.76
N PRO A 259 -10.02 12.60 -8.23
CA PRO A 259 -9.53 13.81 -8.92
C PRO A 259 -8.07 13.76 -9.44
N ASP A 260 -7.24 12.88 -8.90
CA ASP A 260 -5.82 12.71 -9.28
C ASP A 260 -5.51 11.34 -9.90
N ALA A 261 -6.54 10.55 -10.22
CA ALA A 261 -6.38 9.28 -10.89
C ALA A 261 -5.78 9.48 -12.30
N VAL A 262 -5.03 8.48 -12.77
CA VAL A 262 -4.59 8.46 -14.17
C VAL A 262 -5.85 8.28 -15.05
N PRO A 263 -6.00 8.99 -16.19
CA PRO A 263 -7.13 8.82 -17.09
C PRO A 263 -7.19 7.42 -17.72
N ASP A 264 -8.39 6.96 -18.09
CA ASP A 264 -8.64 5.72 -18.86
C ASP A 264 -8.02 4.44 -18.29
N ILE A 265 -7.91 4.36 -16.96
CA ILE A 265 -7.26 3.23 -16.28
C ILE A 265 -8.10 1.96 -16.18
N GLY A 266 -7.40 0.83 -16.10
CA GLY A 266 -7.90 -0.43 -15.58
C GLY A 266 -7.49 -0.62 -14.12
N GLY A 267 -8.15 -1.52 -13.40
CA GLY A 267 -7.87 -1.77 -11.99
C GLY A 267 -9.13 -2.17 -11.23
N GLY A 268 -8.99 -2.32 -9.92
CA GLY A 268 -10.09 -2.67 -9.04
C GLY A 268 -9.68 -3.60 -7.92
N ALA A 269 -10.68 -4.02 -7.15
CA ALA A 269 -10.56 -5.10 -6.19
C ALA A 269 -11.45 -6.26 -6.61
N SER A 270 -11.02 -7.48 -6.28
CA SER A 270 -11.79 -8.69 -6.50
C SER A 270 -11.89 -9.46 -5.20
N ASN A 271 -13.13 -9.70 -4.76
CA ASN A 271 -13.44 -10.34 -3.50
C ASN A 271 -13.97 -11.76 -3.70
N ILE A 272 -13.67 -12.66 -2.77
CA ILE A 272 -14.30 -13.99 -2.74
C ILE A 272 -15.79 -13.90 -2.40
N ALA A 273 -16.55 -14.93 -2.79
CA ALA A 273 -18.00 -14.98 -2.61
C ALA A 273 -18.46 -14.76 -1.16
N PHE A 274 -17.66 -15.16 -0.15
CA PHE A 274 -17.99 -14.89 1.24
C PHE A 274 -18.10 -13.38 1.51
N LEU A 275 -17.14 -12.59 1.05
CA LEU A 275 -17.10 -11.14 1.30
C LEU A 275 -18.24 -10.42 0.56
N VAL A 276 -18.41 -10.74 -0.73
CA VAL A 276 -19.46 -10.16 -1.60
C VAL A 276 -20.86 -10.48 -1.07
N GLY A 277 -21.05 -11.66 -0.48
CA GLY A 277 -22.35 -12.11 -0.01
C GLY A 277 -23.35 -12.37 -1.14
N ARG A 278 -24.63 -12.50 -0.80
CA ARG A 278 -25.71 -12.78 -1.77
C ARG A 278 -26.81 -11.73 -1.75
N SER A 279 -27.40 -11.50 -0.57
CA SER A 279 -28.40 -10.45 -0.37
C SER A 279 -27.77 -9.15 0.11
N GLU A 280 -26.75 -9.28 0.96
CA GLU A 280 -25.99 -8.21 1.59
C GLU A 280 -24.52 -8.69 1.65
N PRO A 281 -23.54 -7.78 1.54
CA PRO A 281 -22.15 -8.13 1.71
C PRO A 281 -21.84 -8.49 3.17
N ASN A 282 -20.97 -9.50 3.36
CA ASN A 282 -20.43 -9.76 4.69
C ASN A 282 -19.34 -8.73 5.03
N SER A 283 -18.54 -8.32 4.04
CA SER A 283 -17.47 -7.32 4.16
C SER A 283 -16.83 -7.08 2.79
N ASP A 284 -17.61 -6.63 1.80
CA ASP A 284 -17.09 -6.42 0.45
C ASP A 284 -16.07 -5.28 0.44
N MET A 285 -14.98 -5.40 -0.31
CA MET A 285 -13.93 -4.38 -0.39
C MET A 285 -13.97 -3.74 -1.77
N PRO A 286 -14.75 -2.66 -2.00
CA PRO A 286 -14.87 -2.07 -3.33
C PRO A 286 -13.70 -1.14 -3.68
N ARG A 287 -13.10 -0.49 -2.69
CA ARG A 287 -12.14 0.59 -2.91
C ARG A 287 -10.96 0.55 -1.94
N ALA A 288 -9.76 0.71 -2.48
CA ALA A 288 -8.54 0.93 -1.72
C ALA A 288 -7.75 2.10 -2.33
N THR A 289 -7.09 2.86 -1.47
CA THR A 289 -6.13 3.91 -1.82
C THR A 289 -4.89 3.78 -0.95
N SER A 290 -3.73 4.12 -1.48
CA SER A 290 -2.51 4.19 -0.68
C SER A 290 -1.55 5.24 -1.22
N ILE A 291 -0.83 5.88 -0.31
CA ILE A 291 0.27 6.78 -0.64
C ILE A 291 1.51 6.31 0.11
N PHE A 292 2.63 6.20 -0.60
CA PHE A 292 3.95 5.96 -0.03
C PHE A 292 4.82 7.20 -0.20
N TRP A 293 5.57 7.54 0.84
CA TRP A 293 6.57 8.60 0.84
C TRP A 293 7.92 7.97 1.16
N ILE A 294 8.85 8.04 0.21
CA ILE A 294 10.25 7.67 0.44
C ILE A 294 11.03 8.96 0.67
N GLU A 295 11.49 9.18 1.90
CA GLU A 295 11.97 10.47 2.35
C GLU A 295 13.46 10.41 2.66
N LYS A 296 14.19 11.39 2.16
CA LYS A 296 15.63 11.55 2.34
C LYS A 296 15.92 12.86 3.06
N GLY A 297 16.93 12.85 3.92
CA GLY A 297 17.33 14.04 4.64
C GLY A 297 18.24 13.73 5.83
N THR A 298 18.00 14.40 6.95
CA THR A 298 18.68 14.11 8.21
C THR A 298 17.70 13.92 9.38
N ASP A 299 18.05 13.04 10.32
CA ASP A 299 17.31 12.88 11.57
C ASP A 299 17.58 14.05 12.56
N ARG A 300 17.00 13.93 13.76
CA ARG A 300 17.14 14.91 14.86
C ARG A 300 18.58 15.15 15.31
N ASP A 301 19.47 14.19 15.08
CA ASP A 301 20.88 14.24 15.46
C ASP A 301 21.76 14.68 14.27
N GLY A 302 21.15 15.03 13.13
CA GLY A 302 21.84 15.41 11.90
C GLY A 302 22.42 14.24 11.11
N LYS A 303 22.05 12.99 11.43
CA LYS A 303 22.54 11.81 10.69
C LYS A 303 21.74 11.59 9.41
N PRO A 304 22.36 11.01 8.35
CA PRO A 304 21.64 10.68 7.12
C PRO A 304 20.39 9.86 7.37
N LEU A 305 19.31 10.27 6.71
CA LEU A 305 17.99 9.69 6.86
C LEU A 305 17.49 9.08 5.57
N LEU A 306 16.98 7.86 5.70
CA LEU A 306 16.10 7.27 4.70
C LEU A 306 14.88 6.67 5.41
N GLN A 307 13.70 7.17 5.08
CA GLN A 307 12.41 6.78 5.65
C GLN A 307 11.49 6.24 4.56
N LEU A 308 10.65 5.27 4.92
CA LEU A 308 9.48 4.90 4.15
C LEU A 308 8.26 5.10 5.05
N GLN A 309 7.43 6.09 4.73
CA GLN A 309 6.10 6.22 5.31
C GLN A 309 5.05 5.74 4.32
N TYR A 310 3.95 5.21 4.83
CA TYR A 310 2.77 5.00 4.00
C TYR A 310 1.49 5.18 4.78
N THR A 311 0.45 5.55 4.06
CA THR A 311 -0.95 5.47 4.49
C THR A 311 -1.71 4.61 3.49
N GLN A 312 -2.56 3.73 3.98
CA GLN A 312 -3.48 2.94 3.20
C GLN A 312 -4.87 3.08 3.78
N ARG A 313 -5.82 3.41 2.91
CA ARG A 313 -7.24 3.46 3.26
C ARG A 313 -8.04 2.51 2.40
N VAL A 314 -8.71 1.57 3.04
CA VAL A 314 -9.58 0.56 2.44
C VAL A 314 -11.01 0.81 2.89
N LEU A 315 -11.97 0.75 1.98
CA LEU A 315 -13.38 0.75 2.35
C LEU A 315 -13.86 -0.70 2.40
N LEU A 316 -14.49 -1.09 3.51
CA LEU A 316 -15.28 -2.32 3.58
C LEU A 316 -16.76 -1.97 3.62
N ASP A 317 -17.57 -2.62 2.81
CA ASP A 317 -19.01 -2.43 2.71
C ASP A 317 -19.73 -3.57 3.42
N PHE A 318 -20.49 -3.23 4.46
CA PHE A 318 -21.41 -4.14 5.14
C PHE A 318 -22.43 -3.37 5.99
N GLY A 319 -23.59 -3.96 6.22
CA GLY A 319 -24.63 -3.32 7.05
C GLY A 319 -25.13 -1.98 6.51
N GLY A 320 -25.11 -1.79 5.19
CA GLY A 320 -25.54 -0.57 4.50
C GLY A 320 -24.55 0.59 4.54
N LEU A 321 -23.38 0.43 5.16
CA LEU A 321 -22.34 1.45 5.29
C LEU A 321 -21.03 1.04 4.62
N SER A 322 -20.30 2.03 4.13
CA SER A 322 -18.88 1.95 3.80
C SER A 322 -18.07 2.34 5.03
N TRP A 323 -17.20 1.44 5.45
CA TRP A 323 -16.41 1.52 6.68
C TRP A 323 -14.93 1.76 6.34
N PRO A 324 -14.38 2.95 6.65
CA PRO A 324 -12.97 3.23 6.42
C PRO A 324 -12.07 2.38 7.31
N HIS A 325 -11.09 1.72 6.70
CA HIS A 325 -10.02 0.99 7.35
C HIS A 325 -8.73 1.72 7.03
N VAL A 326 -7.96 2.06 8.05
CA VAL A 326 -6.78 2.90 7.89
C VAL A 326 -5.59 2.21 8.52
N THR A 327 -4.55 2.01 7.70
CA THR A 327 -3.25 1.50 8.14
C THR A 327 -2.19 2.53 7.80
N VAL A 328 -1.36 2.88 8.78
CA VAL A 328 -0.25 3.83 8.63
C VAL A 328 1.00 3.24 9.23
N ALA A 329 2.16 3.49 8.63
CA ALA A 329 3.43 3.11 9.26
C ALA A 329 4.58 4.04 8.87
N THR A 330 5.56 4.14 9.78
CA THR A 330 6.87 4.75 9.53
C THR A 330 7.95 3.71 9.66
N LEU A 331 8.67 3.46 8.57
CA LEU A 331 9.65 2.39 8.44
C LEU A 331 11.03 2.94 8.11
N ARG A 332 12.07 2.23 8.56
CA ARG A 332 13.48 2.47 8.25
C ARG A 332 14.04 1.30 7.49
N MET A 333 15.03 1.57 6.64
CA MET A 333 15.83 0.51 6.04
C MET A 333 16.50 -0.29 7.16
N VAL A 334 16.43 -1.62 7.06
CA VAL A 334 17.29 -2.52 7.83
C VAL A 334 18.42 -2.95 6.91
N GLU A 335 19.66 -2.68 7.31
CA GLU A 335 20.81 -3.26 6.62
C GLU A 335 20.69 -4.79 6.68
N THR A 336 20.80 -5.43 5.52
CA THR A 336 20.90 -6.90 5.51
C THR A 336 22.25 -7.25 6.14
N PRO A 337 22.32 -8.08 7.20
CA PRO A 337 23.59 -8.44 7.80
C PRO A 337 24.56 -8.93 6.71
N SER A 338 25.78 -8.41 6.71
CA SER A 338 26.79 -8.67 5.68
C SER A 338 27.33 -10.10 5.64
N ASP A 339 26.85 -11.01 6.48
CA ASP A 339 27.48 -12.31 6.68
C ASP A 339 26.46 -13.43 6.92
N TYR A 340 26.39 -14.36 5.96
CA TYR A 340 26.27 -15.81 6.19
C TYR A 340 27.03 -16.59 5.12
#